data_AF-A0A378SU48-F1
#
_entry.id   AF-A0A378SU48-F1
#
_cell.length_a   1.000
_cell.length_b   1.000
_cell.length_c   1.000
_cell.angle_alpha   90.00
_cell.angle_beta   90.00
_cell.angle_gamma   90.00
#
_symmetry.space_group_name_H-M   'P 1'
#
loop_
_entity.id
_entity.type
_entity.pdbx_description
1 polymer ?
#
loop_
_entity_poly.entity_id
_entity_poly.type
_entity_poly.pdbx_seq_one_letter_code
_entity_poly.pdbx_strand_id
1 'polypeptide(L)'
;MTYRIDPDVLHEVAVRAVGVPVDSGELITRTIELLAEAYPDLIDTTPGRWVGSKAGGVLGKVRFLYFSPREYIVIFGSPTGTQGFSGRYPGFFVEC
;
A
#
# COMPACT_ATOMS: atom_id res chain seq x y z
N MET A 1 8.63 21.03 8.03
CA MET A 1 9.11 19.70 7.62
C MET A 1 8.11 19.18 6.61
N THR A 2 8.57 18.71 5.46
CA THR A 2 7.71 18.40 4.31
C THR A 2 7.72 16.88 4.08
N TYR A 3 6.55 16.25 4.14
CA TYR A 3 6.37 14.85 3.74
C TYR A 3 6.58 14.72 2.23
N ARG A 4 7.15 13.59 1.79
CA ARG A 4 7.36 13.32 0.36
C ARG A 4 6.08 12.83 -0.30
N ILE A 5 5.22 12.18 0.48
CA ILE A 5 3.94 11.64 0.04
C ILE A 5 2.79 12.53 0.50
N ASP A 6 1.93 12.91 -0.43
CA ASP A 6 0.69 13.65 -0.19
C ASP A 6 -0.48 12.66 0.02
N PRO A 7 -1.18 12.70 1.18
CA PRO A 7 -2.33 11.84 1.45
C PRO A 7 -3.49 12.00 0.45
N ASP A 8 -3.71 13.20 -0.08
CA ASP A 8 -4.82 13.44 -1.02
C ASP A 8 -4.54 12.77 -2.36
N VAL A 9 -3.29 12.84 -2.83
CA VAL A 9 -2.84 12.12 -4.03
C VAL A 9 -2.94 10.61 -3.85
N LEU A 10 -2.59 10.09 -2.65
CA LEU A 10 -2.77 8.66 -2.36
C LEU A 10 -4.24 8.23 -2.43
N HIS A 11 -5.14 9.04 -1.88
CA HIS A 11 -6.57 8.77 -1.94
C HIS A 11 -7.08 8.74 -3.39
N GLU A 12 -6.69 9.72 -4.21
CA GLU A 12 -7.03 9.75 -5.63
C GLU A 12 -6.54 8.51 -6.39
N VAL A 13 -5.30 8.07 -6.13
CA VAL A 13 -4.75 6.84 -6.72
C VAL A 13 -5.57 5.62 -6.32
N ALA A 14 -5.91 5.50 -5.02
CA ALA A 14 -6.73 4.39 -4.54
C ALA A 14 -8.11 4.36 -5.21
N VAL A 15 -8.79 5.51 -5.28
CA VAL A 15 -10.11 5.63 -5.95
C VAL A 15 -10.02 5.23 -7.42
N ARG A 16 -8.96 5.64 -8.13
CA ARG A 16 -8.74 5.28 -9.54
C ARG A 16 -8.46 3.78 -9.73
N ALA A 17 -7.87 3.11 -8.74
CA ALA A 17 -7.52 1.69 -8.82
C ALA A 17 -8.71 0.75 -8.54
N VAL A 18 -9.68 1.16 -7.70
CA VAL A 18 -10.82 0.33 -7.26
C VAL A 18 -11.75 -0.10 -8.42
N GLY A 19 -11.69 0.56 -9.58
CA GLY A 19 -12.47 0.19 -10.77
C GLY A 19 -11.97 -1.04 -11.54
N VAL A 20 -10.82 -1.62 -11.17
CA VAL A 20 -10.19 -2.74 -11.87
C VAL A 20 -10.54 -4.08 -11.18
N PRO A 21 -10.83 -5.16 -11.93
CA PRO A 21 -11.01 -6.48 -11.33
C PRO A 21 -9.82 -6.93 -10.48
N VAL A 22 -10.10 -7.51 -9.31
CA VAL A 22 -9.06 -7.97 -8.35
C VAL A 22 -8.38 -9.26 -8.85
N ASP A 23 -9.14 -10.08 -9.60
CA ASP A 23 -8.87 -11.49 -9.89
C ASP A 23 -7.64 -11.71 -10.81
N SER A 24 -7.33 -10.71 -11.64
CA SER A 24 -6.24 -10.77 -12.63
C SER A 24 -4.89 -10.30 -12.08
N GLY A 25 -4.82 -9.77 -10.86
CA GLY A 25 -3.64 -9.07 -10.34
C GLY A 25 -3.40 -7.70 -10.98
N GLU A 26 -4.22 -7.31 -11.96
CA GLU A 26 -4.16 -6.06 -12.69
C GLU A 26 -4.38 -4.85 -11.77
N LEU A 27 -5.23 -4.98 -10.75
CA LEU A 27 -5.43 -3.93 -9.75
C LEU A 27 -4.10 -3.54 -9.08
N ILE A 28 -3.27 -4.51 -8.70
CA ILE A 28 -1.99 -4.26 -8.02
C ILE A 28 -1.01 -3.58 -9.00
N THR A 29 -0.89 -4.13 -10.21
CA THR A 29 -0.03 -3.54 -11.25
C THR A 29 -0.44 -2.11 -11.56
N ARG A 30 -1.74 -1.87 -11.78
CA ARG A 30 -2.26 -0.55 -12.10
C ARG A 30 -2.07 0.44 -10.95
N THR A 31 -2.25 -0.01 -9.71
CA THR A 31 -1.98 0.83 -8.53
C THR A 31 -0.51 1.28 -8.50
N ILE A 32 0.42 0.36 -8.76
CA ILE A 32 1.86 0.66 -8.77
C ILE A 32 2.21 1.63 -9.90
N GLU A 33 1.64 1.44 -11.10
CA GLU A 33 1.83 2.37 -12.22
C GLU A 33 1.33 3.78 -11.87
N LEU A 34 0.13 3.90 -11.31
CA LEU A 34 -0.44 5.19 -10.89
C LEU A 34 0.41 5.88 -9.81
N LEU A 35 0.95 5.10 -8.87
CA LEU A 35 1.87 5.61 -7.86
C LEU A 35 3.21 6.06 -8.47
N ALA A 36 3.73 5.33 -9.46
CA ALA A 36 4.95 5.69 -10.17
C ALA A 36 4.76 6.92 -11.08
N GLU A 37 3.58 7.10 -11.67
CA GLU A 37 3.20 8.33 -12.39
C GLU A 37 3.22 9.55 -11.44
N ALA A 38 2.68 9.40 -10.23
CA ALA A 38 2.63 10.47 -9.22
C ALA A 38 3.99 10.73 -8.54
N TYR A 39 4.79 9.68 -8.34
CA TYR A 39 6.04 9.72 -7.57
C TYR A 39 7.18 8.95 -8.27
N PRO A 40 7.65 9.41 -9.45
CA PRO A 40 8.61 8.67 -10.27
C PRO A 40 9.97 8.46 -9.58
N ASP A 41 10.37 9.36 -8.67
CA ASP A 41 11.63 9.25 -7.93
C ASP A 41 11.55 8.36 -6.68
N LEU A 42 10.34 7.85 -6.34
CA LEU A 42 10.09 7.12 -5.08
C LEU A 42 9.60 5.70 -5.29
N ILE A 43 8.87 5.45 -6.39
CA ILE A 43 8.16 4.20 -6.61
C ILE A 43 8.77 3.47 -7.81
N ASP A 44 9.27 2.27 -7.55
CA ASP A 44 9.78 1.37 -8.57
C ASP A 44 8.67 0.42 -9.04
N THR A 45 8.44 0.35 -10.36
CA THR A 45 7.45 -0.52 -10.99
C THR A 45 7.94 -1.96 -11.16
N THR A 46 9.22 -2.25 -10.92
CA THR A 46 9.76 -3.60 -11.02
C THR A 46 9.06 -4.57 -10.05
N PRO A 47 8.94 -5.85 -10.40
CA PRO A 47 8.34 -6.84 -9.51
C PRO A 47 9.10 -6.92 -8.17
N GLY A 48 8.39 -6.61 -7.09
CA GLY A 48 8.93 -6.60 -5.73
C GLY A 48 8.59 -7.87 -4.94
N ARG A 49 9.24 -8.02 -3.78
CA ARG A 49 9.04 -9.17 -2.90
C ARG A 49 7.81 -8.97 -1.99
N TRP A 50 6.99 -10.02 -1.90
CA TRP A 50 5.94 -10.12 -0.89
C TRP A 50 6.47 -10.79 0.39
N VAL A 51 6.09 -10.25 1.54
CA VAL A 51 6.47 -10.75 2.86
C VAL A 51 5.22 -11.13 3.64
N GLY A 52 5.24 -12.27 4.31
CA GLY A 52 4.16 -12.64 5.23
C GLY A 52 4.13 -11.68 6.42
N SER A 53 2.95 -11.19 6.76
CA SER A 53 2.70 -10.33 7.92
C SER A 53 1.73 -11.02 8.87
N LYS A 54 2.11 -11.11 10.15
CA LYS A 54 1.25 -11.58 11.24
C LYS A 54 1.40 -10.63 12.43
N ALA A 55 0.40 -9.79 12.67
CA ALA A 55 0.39 -8.81 13.76
C ALA A 55 -1.05 -8.61 14.26
N GLY A 56 -1.24 -8.43 15.57
CA GLY A 56 -2.58 -8.15 16.13
C GLY A 56 -3.64 -9.23 15.86
N GLY A 57 -3.26 -10.45 15.49
CA GLY A 57 -4.18 -11.51 15.04
C GLY A 57 -4.51 -11.47 13.55
N VAL A 58 -4.13 -10.41 12.84
CA VAL A 58 -4.28 -10.23 11.39
C VAL A 58 -3.19 -11.03 10.66
N LEU A 59 -3.59 -11.84 9.68
CA LEU A 59 -2.69 -12.56 8.78
C LEU A 59 -2.86 -12.07 7.35
N GLY A 60 -1.76 -11.67 6.73
CA GLY A 60 -1.76 -11.24 5.33
C GLY A 60 -0.37 -11.27 4.69
N LYS A 61 -0.29 -10.68 3.50
CA LYS A 61 0.96 -10.41 2.80
C LYS A 61 1.11 -8.91 2.62
N VAL A 62 2.33 -8.44 2.76
CA VAL A 62 2.70 -7.04 2.56
C VAL A 62 3.81 -6.95 1.52
N ARG A 63 3.70 -5.95 0.64
CA ARG A 63 4.77 -5.52 -0.26
C ARG A 63 5.09 -4.07 0.03
N PHE A 64 6.35 -3.78 0.32
CA PHE A 64 6.83 -2.41 0.49
C PHE A 64 7.15 -1.81 -0.89
N LEU A 65 6.61 -0.63 -1.16
CA LEU A 65 6.90 0.13 -2.38
C LEU A 65 7.86 1.29 -2.10
N TYR A 66 7.73 1.89 -0.93
CA TYR A 66 8.58 2.97 -0.46
C TYR A 66 8.76 2.86 1.05
N PHE A 67 9.95 3.18 1.55
CA PHE A 67 10.26 3.11 2.98
C PHE A 67 11.26 4.18 3.39
N SER A 68 10.93 4.92 4.45
CA SER A 68 11.81 5.86 5.15
C SER A 68 11.55 5.77 6.66
N PRO A 69 12.38 6.42 7.50
CA PRO A 69 12.14 6.45 8.95
C PRO A 69 10.84 7.13 9.38
N ARG A 70 10.17 7.90 8.51
CA ARG A 70 8.98 8.69 8.88
C ARG A 70 7.72 8.37 8.07
N GLU A 71 7.88 7.78 6.89
CA GLU A 71 6.81 7.50 5.94
C GLU A 71 7.14 6.24 5.14
N TYR A 72 6.13 5.43 4.85
CA TYR A 72 6.24 4.21 4.05
C TYR A 72 4.95 4.01 3.26
N ILE A 73 5.05 3.39 2.09
CA ILE A 73 3.91 2.95 1.28
C ILE A 73 4.00 1.44 1.15
N VAL A 74 2.90 0.77 1.48
CA VAL A 74 2.76 -0.68 1.38
C VAL A 74 1.48 -1.03 0.66
N ILE A 75 1.52 -2.14 -0.07
CA ILE A 75 0.31 -2.86 -0.48
C ILE A 75 0.15 -4.01 0.49
N PHE A 76 -0.98 -4.05 1.19
CA PHE A 76 -1.36 -5.12 2.10
C PHE A 76 -2.60 -5.84 1.57
N GLY A 77 -2.66 -7.16 1.78
CA GLY A 77 -3.85 -7.93 1.43
C GLY A 77 -3.85 -9.30 2.11
N SER A 78 -5.06 -9.86 2.28
CA SER A 78 -5.27 -11.20 2.83
C SER A 78 -6.21 -12.00 1.93
N PRO A 79 -5.77 -13.16 1.38
CA PRO A 79 -6.62 -13.97 0.50
C PRO A 79 -7.70 -14.75 1.25
N THR A 80 -7.61 -14.86 2.58
CA THR A 80 -8.53 -15.67 3.40
C THR A 80 -9.54 -14.83 4.17
N GLY A 81 -9.45 -13.50 4.10
CA GLY A 81 -10.07 -12.61 5.08
C GLY A 81 -9.42 -12.77 6.45
N THR A 82 -9.40 -11.70 7.23
CA THR A 82 -8.81 -11.72 8.58
C THR A 82 -9.42 -10.62 9.44
N GLN A 83 -9.49 -10.85 10.75
CA GLN A 83 -9.96 -9.89 11.74
C GLN A 83 -8.97 -9.86 12.90
N GLY A 84 -8.78 -8.69 13.50
CA GLY A 84 -7.84 -8.54 14.60
C GLY A 84 -7.75 -7.11 15.09
N PHE A 85 -6.76 -6.87 15.94
CA PHE A 85 -6.47 -5.57 16.49
C PHE A 85 -5.65 -4.75 15.49
N SER A 86 -6.15 -3.57 15.12
CA SER A 86 -5.47 -2.66 14.18
C SER A 86 -4.14 -2.14 14.72
N GLY A 87 -3.97 -2.06 16.04
CA GLY A 87 -2.75 -1.53 16.67
C GLY A 87 -2.94 -0.10 17.17
N ARG A 88 -1.93 0.39 17.91
CA ARG A 88 -1.83 1.80 18.32
C ARG A 88 -0.57 2.38 17.73
N TYR A 89 -0.72 3.30 16.79
CA TYR A 89 0.39 3.95 16.11
C TYR A 89 0.58 5.37 16.63
N PRO A 90 1.84 5.83 16.82
CA PRO A 90 2.13 7.20 17.22
C PRO A 90 1.94 8.23 16.08
N GLY A 91 1.57 7.79 14.87
CA GLY A 91 1.35 8.63 13.68
C GLY A 91 0.02 8.36 12.98
N PHE A 92 -0.27 9.14 11.94
CA PHE A 92 -1.46 8.97 11.10
C PHE A 92 -1.27 7.75 10.18
N PHE A 93 -2.18 6.78 10.29
CA PHE A 93 -2.21 5.57 9.48
C PHE A 93 -3.49 5.60 8.65
N VAL A 94 -3.36 5.58 7.33
CA VAL A 94 -4.49 5.41 6.41
C VAL A 94 -4.45 3.96 5.94
N GLU A 95 -5.44 3.19 6.39
CA GLU A 95 -5.72 1.85 5.85
C GLU A 95 -6.68 2.07 4.67
N CYS A 96 -6.26 1.72 3.45
CA CYS A 96 -7.16 1.60 2.28
C CYS A 96 -7.48 0.12 2.06
#